data_AF-A0A0C2Z1I3-F1
#
_entry.id   AF-A0A0C2Z1I3-F1
#
_cell.length_a   1.000
_cell.length_b   1.000
_cell.length_c   1.000
_cell.angle_alpha   90.00
_cell.angle_beta   90.00
_cell.angle_gamma   90.00
#
_symmetry.space_group_name_H-M   'P 1'
#
loop_
_entity.id
_entity.type
_entity.pdbx_description
1 polymer ?
#
loop_
_entity_poly.entity_id
_entity_poly.type
_entity_poly.pdbx_seq_one_letter_code
_entity_poly.pdbx_strand_id
1 'polypeptide(L)'
;MIQPSEAVVHLSICRDDIKLAVGTGVFYKKNNKSYIITAWHNVSGRHSETLESLSTNLSVPNKIIATFSQQISQGEFNGCVKMSISLPLEKDGKPTYLIHPQGWPKVDVVAIPIDLTKEYLSEGSLIDGKKN
;
A
#
# COMPACT_ATOMS: atom_id res chain seq x y z
N MET A 1 -4.22 -3.67 -21.22
CA MET A 1 -3.48 -4.43 -20.18
C MET A 1 -2.86 -3.40 -19.26
N ILE A 2 -3.20 -3.41 -17.96
CA ILE A 2 -2.64 -2.45 -17.00
C ILE A 2 -1.17 -2.82 -16.80
N GLN A 3 -0.28 -2.02 -17.36
CA GLN A 3 1.14 -2.04 -16.99
C GLN A 3 1.30 -0.97 -15.90
N PRO A 4 1.29 -1.34 -14.61
CA PRO A 4 1.77 -0.41 -13.60
C PRO A 4 3.21 -0.06 -14.00
N SER A 5 3.58 1.22 -13.93
CA SER A 5 4.98 1.60 -14.14
C SER A 5 5.86 0.75 -13.23
N GLU A 6 7.13 0.54 -13.59
CA GLU A 6 8.18 -0.06 -12.74
C GLU A 6 8.47 0.79 -11.46
N ALA A 7 7.51 1.62 -11.05
CA ALA A 7 7.64 2.71 -10.12
C ALA A 7 7.36 2.30 -8.68
N VAL A 8 8.00 3.10 -7.85
CA VAL A 8 7.74 3.26 -6.43
C VAL A 8 6.25 3.54 -6.18
N VAL A 9 5.66 2.80 -5.24
CA VAL A 9 4.32 3.03 -4.72
C VAL A 9 4.44 3.87 -3.46
N HIS A 10 3.79 5.04 -3.45
CA HIS A 10 3.68 5.84 -2.25
C HIS A 10 2.61 5.24 -1.33
N LEU A 11 2.94 5.04 -0.06
CA LEU A 11 2.02 4.45 0.91
C LEU A 11 1.64 5.51 1.94
N SER A 12 0.34 5.78 2.11
CA SER A 12 -0.14 6.41 3.34
C SER A 12 -0.61 5.31 4.29
N ILE A 13 0.00 5.26 5.47
CA ILE A 13 -0.27 4.25 6.49
C ILE A 13 -1.31 4.85 7.43
N CYS A 14 -2.45 4.19 7.57
CA CYS A 14 -3.62 4.75 8.24
C CYS A 14 -4.16 3.83 9.35
N ARG A 15 -4.78 4.47 10.35
CA ARG A 15 -5.77 3.85 11.22
C ARG A 15 -7.11 4.50 10.92
N ASP A 16 -8.01 3.73 10.33
CA ASP A 16 -9.29 4.23 9.83
C ASP A 16 -9.05 5.40 8.85
N ASP A 17 -9.53 6.60 9.17
CA ASP A 17 -9.34 7.80 8.36
C ASP A 17 -8.14 8.66 8.80
N ILE A 18 -7.43 8.24 9.85
CA ILE A 18 -6.29 8.98 10.39
C ILE A 18 -5.00 8.48 9.72
N LYS A 19 -4.31 9.39 9.03
CA LYS A 19 -2.97 9.12 8.50
C LYS A 19 -1.96 9.11 9.65
N LEU A 20 -1.31 7.97 9.86
CA LEU A 20 -0.29 7.76 10.89
C LEU A 20 1.11 8.07 10.36
N ALA A 21 1.41 7.65 9.13
CA ALA A 21 2.74 7.75 8.56
C ALA A 21 2.73 7.72 7.03
N VAL A 22 3.91 7.92 6.43
CA VAL A 22 4.18 7.72 5.01
C VAL A 22 5.21 6.62 4.88
N GLY A 23 4.97 5.70 3.95
CA GLY A 23 5.87 4.62 3.61
C GLY A 23 6.09 4.52 2.10
N THR A 24 6.92 3.56 1.73
CA THR A 24 7.24 3.25 0.34
C THR A 24 7.01 1.77 0.08
N GLY A 25 6.56 1.43 -1.12
CA GLY A 25 6.56 0.08 -1.64
C GLY A 25 6.99 0.02 -3.10
N VAL A 26 7.08 -1.18 -3.64
CA VAL A 26 7.37 -1.41 -5.06
C VAL A 26 6.42 -2.47 -5.61
N PHE A 27 6.00 -2.32 -6.87
CA PHE A 27 5.28 -3.39 -7.54
C PHE A 27 6.21 -4.56 -7.87
N TYR A 28 5.71 -5.76 -7.67
CA TYR A 28 6.43 -6.98 -8.00
C TYR A 28 5.47 -8.00 -8.61
N LYS A 29 5.87 -8.59 -9.75
CA LYS A 29 5.09 -9.62 -10.43
C LYS A 29 5.82 -10.95 -10.35
N LYS A 30 5.13 -11.99 -9.87
CA LYS A 30 5.64 -13.36 -9.81
C LYS A 30 4.54 -14.34 -10.16
N ASN A 31 4.82 -15.28 -11.06
CA ASN A 31 3.87 -16.33 -11.47
C ASN A 31 2.49 -15.77 -11.86
N ASN A 32 2.47 -14.68 -12.62
CA ASN A 32 1.28 -13.94 -13.04
C ASN A 32 0.41 -13.35 -11.91
N LYS A 33 0.93 -13.28 -10.68
CA LYS A 33 0.34 -12.55 -9.55
C LYS A 33 1.11 -11.26 -9.30
N SER A 34 0.40 -10.21 -8.95
CA SER A 34 0.98 -8.92 -8.61
C SER A 34 0.98 -8.71 -7.10
N TYR A 35 2.00 -8.01 -6.63
CA TYR A 35 2.22 -7.71 -5.22
C TYR A 35 2.71 -6.27 -5.09
N ILE A 36 2.40 -5.65 -3.96
CA ILE A 36 3.15 -4.50 -3.45
C ILE A 36 4.09 -5.04 -2.38
N ILE A 37 5.39 -4.92 -2.60
CA ILE A 37 6.42 -5.27 -1.63
C ILE A 37 6.74 -4.02 -0.82
N THR A 38 6.70 -4.16 0.51
CA THR A 38 6.99 -3.06 1.44
C THR A 38 7.60 -3.60 2.73
N ALA A 39 8.03 -2.71 3.61
CA ALA A 39 8.54 -3.09 4.91
C ALA A 39 7.42 -3.61 5.83
N TRP A 40 7.72 -4.60 6.67
CA TRP A 40 6.75 -5.13 7.64
C TRP A 40 6.32 -4.07 8.64
N HIS A 41 7.22 -3.18 9.04
CA HIS A 41 6.88 -2.08 9.95
C HIS A 41 5.81 -1.13 9.39
N ASN A 42 5.66 -1.01 8.07
CA ASN A 42 4.61 -0.20 7.45
C ASN A 42 3.20 -0.76 7.69
N VAL A 43 3.08 -2.09 7.85
CA VAL A 43 1.80 -2.77 8.10
C VAL A 43 1.57 -3.05 9.58
N SER A 44 2.63 -3.16 10.39
CA SER A 44 2.52 -3.49 11.82
C SER A 44 2.61 -2.27 12.74
N GLY A 45 3.22 -1.17 12.28
CA GLY A 45 3.57 -0.02 13.12
C GLY A 45 4.64 -0.33 14.17
N ARG A 46 5.42 -1.40 13.98
CA ARG A 46 6.42 -1.90 14.95
C ARG A 46 7.76 -2.14 14.29
N HIS A 47 8.83 -1.93 15.06
CA HIS A 47 10.16 -2.31 14.64
C HIS A 47 10.21 -3.83 14.45
N SER A 48 10.80 -4.31 13.35
CA SER A 48 10.84 -5.73 13.01
C SER A 48 11.61 -6.53 14.07
N GLU A 49 12.80 -6.10 14.47
CA GLU A 49 13.62 -6.85 15.44
C GLU A 49 13.15 -6.74 16.91
N THR A 50 12.87 -5.53 17.41
CA THR A 50 12.52 -5.32 18.82
C THR A 50 11.02 -5.48 19.11
N LEU A 51 10.17 -5.47 18.07
CA LEU A 51 8.70 -5.46 18.16
C LEU A 51 8.11 -4.26 18.90
N GLU A 52 8.94 -3.28 19.25
CA GLU A 52 8.51 -2.04 19.88
C GLU A 52 7.67 -1.21 18.92
N SER A 53 6.70 -0.47 19.45
CA SER A 53 5.90 0.43 18.64
C SER A 53 6.76 1.57 18.12
N LEU A 54 6.62 1.90 16.83
CA LEU A 54 7.26 3.07 16.23
C LEU A 54 6.53 4.37 16.56
N SER A 55 5.31 4.28 17.12
CA SER A 55 4.53 5.44 17.54
C SER A 55 4.47 5.53 19.06
N THR A 56 4.68 6.73 19.60
CA THR A 56 4.45 7.03 21.02
C THR A 56 2.98 6.86 21.43
N ASN A 57 2.06 6.99 20.47
CA ASN A 57 0.62 6.88 20.71
C ASN A 57 0.10 5.43 20.57
N LEU A 58 1.01 4.47 20.31
CA LEU A 58 0.72 3.04 20.17
C LEU A 58 -0.33 2.68 19.11
N SER A 59 -0.60 3.59 18.17
CA SER A 59 -1.56 3.36 17.08
C SER A 59 -1.06 2.27 16.14
N VAL A 60 -1.90 1.24 15.92
CA VAL A 60 -1.62 0.14 15.00
C VAL A 60 -2.35 0.39 13.67
N PRO A 61 -1.65 0.38 12.52
CA PRO A 61 -2.27 0.54 11.22
C PRO A 61 -3.34 -0.53 10.95
N ASN A 62 -4.41 -0.17 10.23
CA ASN A 62 -5.39 -1.13 9.72
C ASN A 62 -5.64 -1.02 8.21
N LYS A 63 -5.10 0.02 7.56
CA LYS A 63 -5.30 0.31 6.14
C LYS A 63 -4.07 0.98 5.56
N ILE A 64 -3.75 0.65 4.31
CA ILE A 64 -2.77 1.37 3.49
C ILE A 64 -3.49 1.97 2.30
N ILE A 65 -3.21 3.24 2.03
CA ILE A 65 -3.57 3.87 0.76
C ILE A 65 -2.35 3.79 -0.15
N ALA A 66 -2.45 3.00 -1.21
CA ALA A 66 -1.38 2.82 -2.19
C ALA A 66 -1.60 3.77 -3.38
N THR A 67 -0.68 4.73 -3.54
CA THR A 67 -0.71 5.72 -4.62
C THR A 67 0.38 5.43 -5.64
N PHE A 68 0.01 5.28 -6.91
CA PHE A 68 0.93 4.97 -8.00
C PHE A 68 0.46 5.56 -9.33
N SER A 69 1.40 5.67 -10.26
CA SER A 69 1.15 6.17 -11.61
C SER A 69 0.71 5.04 -12.53
N GLN A 70 -0.39 5.24 -13.24
CA GLN A 70 -0.90 4.34 -14.27
C GLN A 70 -0.87 5.02 -15.63
N GLN A 71 -0.22 4.37 -16.59
CA GLN A 71 -0.32 4.76 -17.99
C GLN A 71 -1.70 4.36 -18.52
N ILE A 72 -2.39 5.31 -19.14
CA ILE A 72 -3.68 5.11 -19.80
C ILE A 72 -3.49 5.41 -21.29
N SER A 73 -3.95 4.48 -22.12
CA SER A 73 -4.06 4.65 -23.56
C SER A 73 -5.50 4.34 -23.96
N GLN A 74 -6.23 5.34 -24.44
CA GLN A 74 -7.60 5.20 -24.91
C GLN A 74 -7.82 6.05 -26.16
N GLY A 75 -7.94 5.40 -27.32
CA GLY A 75 -7.96 6.10 -28.61
C GLY A 75 -6.63 6.84 -28.84
N GLU A 76 -6.71 8.14 -29.15
CA GLU A 76 -5.53 9.00 -29.31
C GLU A 76 -4.96 9.52 -27.98
N PHE A 77 -5.68 9.33 -26.86
CA PHE A 77 -5.23 9.80 -25.56
C PHE A 77 -4.17 8.86 -24.99
N ASN A 78 -2.95 9.36 -24.85
CA ASN A 78 -1.88 8.73 -24.09
C ASN A 78 -1.52 9.64 -22.91
N GLY A 79 -1.72 9.14 -21.70
CA GLY A 79 -1.49 9.93 -20.49
C GLY A 79 -1.04 9.07 -19.31
N CYS A 80 -0.71 9.75 -18.22
CA CYS A 80 -0.39 9.13 -16.95
C CYS A 80 -1.31 9.72 -15.88
N VAL A 81 -2.04 8.88 -15.16
CA VAL A 81 -2.87 9.31 -14.03
C VAL A 81 -2.31 8.74 -12.74
N LYS A 82 -2.43 9.50 -11.65
CA LYS A 82 -2.18 8.96 -10.31
C LYS A 82 -3.45 8.26 -9.84
N MET A 83 -3.32 7.00 -9.44
CA MET A 83 -4.38 6.23 -8.80
C MET A 83 -4.01 6.02 -7.33
N SER A 84 -4.99 6.17 -6.44
CA SER A 84 -4.86 5.89 -5.01
C SER A 84 -5.91 4.86 -4.62
N ILE A 85 -5.49 3.68 -4.22
CA ILE A 85 -6.39 2.60 -3.83
C ILE A 85 -6.26 2.27 -2.35
N SER A 86 -7.39 1.95 -1.73
CA SER A 86 -7.48 1.58 -0.33
C SER A 86 -7.29 0.07 -0.16
N LEU A 87 -6.32 -0.32 0.66
CA LEU A 87 -5.94 -1.71 0.93
C LEU A 87 -6.09 -1.99 2.43
N PRO A 88 -7.15 -2.71 2.86
CA PRO A 88 -7.27 -3.13 4.26
C PRO A 88 -6.17 -4.12 4.60
N LEU A 89 -5.59 -4.00 5.81
CA LEU A 89 -4.51 -4.88 6.29
C LEU A 89 -5.03 -6.15 6.95
N GLU A 90 -6.32 -6.21 7.26
CA GLU A 90 -7.01 -7.36 7.82
C GLU A 90 -8.34 -7.56 7.10
N LYS A 91 -8.72 -8.83 6.92
CA LYS A 91 -10.06 -9.24 6.52
C LYS A 91 -10.45 -10.50 7.27
N ASP A 92 -11.62 -10.50 7.90
CA ASP A 92 -12.16 -11.64 8.65
C ASP A 92 -11.17 -12.19 9.72
N GLY A 93 -10.48 -11.29 10.43
CA GLY A 93 -9.49 -11.65 11.45
C GLY A 93 -8.16 -12.18 10.91
N LYS A 94 -7.93 -12.10 9.59
CA LYS A 94 -6.70 -12.59 8.94
C LYS A 94 -5.97 -11.45 8.24
N PRO A 95 -4.62 -11.43 8.30
CA PRO A 95 -3.84 -10.45 7.57
C PRO A 95 -4.07 -10.62 6.07
N THR A 96 -4.17 -9.51 5.35
CA THR A 96 -4.28 -9.50 3.88
C THR A 96 -2.91 -9.52 3.20
N TYR A 97 -1.82 -9.51 3.97
CA TYR A 97 -0.44 -9.50 3.52
C TYR A 97 0.30 -10.78 3.94
N LEU A 98 1.37 -11.09 3.19
CA LEU A 98 2.22 -12.26 3.41
C LEU A 98 3.50 -11.85 4.11
N ILE A 99 3.82 -12.54 5.21
CA ILE A 99 5.06 -12.38 5.97
C ILE A 99 6.09 -13.40 5.47
N HIS A 100 7.37 -13.03 5.45
CA HIS A 100 8.44 -13.94 5.07
C HIS A 100 8.50 -15.18 6.01
N PRO A 101 8.34 -16.42 5.50
CA PRO A 101 8.08 -17.59 6.34
C PRO A 101 9.26 -18.01 7.23
N GLN A 102 10.51 -17.85 6.78
CA GLN A 102 11.69 -18.26 7.56
C GLN A 102 12.44 -17.10 8.23
N GLY A 103 12.05 -15.86 7.92
CA GLY A 103 12.86 -14.67 8.20
C GLY A 103 12.27 -13.78 9.29
N TRP A 104 11.02 -14.02 9.67
CA TRP A 104 10.37 -13.26 10.72
C TRP A 104 11.01 -13.59 12.09
N PRO A 105 11.27 -12.59 12.95
CA PRO A 105 10.93 -11.17 12.78
C PRO A 105 12.07 -10.31 12.19
N LYS A 106 13.24 -10.89 11.88
CA LYS A 106 14.42 -10.14 11.39
C LYS A 106 14.25 -9.57 9.97
N VAL A 107 13.49 -10.23 9.12
CA VAL A 107 13.22 -9.79 7.75
C VAL A 107 12.05 -8.81 7.77
N ASP A 108 12.38 -7.53 7.62
CA ASP A 108 11.42 -6.42 7.55
C ASP A 108 10.83 -6.28 6.15
N VAL A 109 10.18 -7.33 5.66
CA VAL A 109 9.57 -7.37 4.33
C VAL A 109 8.23 -8.10 4.38
N VAL A 110 7.22 -7.51 3.75
CA VAL A 110 5.92 -8.12 3.47
C VAL A 110 5.54 -7.98 2.01
N ALA A 111 4.71 -8.89 1.53
CA ALA A 111 4.07 -8.81 0.23
C ALA A 111 2.56 -8.64 0.40
N ILE A 112 2.00 -7.54 -0.11
CA ILE A 112 0.56 -7.30 -0.16
C ILE A 112 0.08 -7.76 -1.54
N PRO A 113 -0.70 -8.86 -1.65
CA PRO A 113 -1.25 -9.30 -2.92
C PRO A 113 -2.20 -8.24 -3.48
N ILE A 114 -2.08 -7.95 -4.78
CA ILE A 114 -2.94 -7.01 -5.49
C ILE A 114 -3.36 -7.61 -6.82
N ASP A 115 -4.64 -7.47 -7.14
CA ASP A 115 -5.23 -7.90 -8.39
C ASP A 115 -5.71 -6.66 -9.14
N LEU A 116 -4.86 -6.15 -10.03
CA LEU A 116 -5.14 -4.93 -10.78
C LEU A 116 -6.35 -5.04 -11.72
N THR A 117 -6.98 -6.21 -11.84
CA THR A 117 -8.21 -6.40 -12.62
C THR A 117 -9.48 -6.25 -11.78
N LYS A 118 -9.36 -6.12 -10.45
CA LYS A 118 -10.48 -5.97 -9.53
C LYS A 118 -10.77 -4.51 -9.21
N GLU A 119 -12.00 -4.29 -8.75
CA GLU A 119 -12.43 -3.01 -8.20
C GLU A 119 -11.77 -2.78 -6.83
N TYR A 120 -11.33 -1.54 -6.63
CA TYR A 120 -10.82 -1.05 -5.35
C TYR A 120 -11.53 0.25 -4.99
N LEU A 121 -11.67 0.50 -3.68
CA LEU A 121 -12.05 1.82 -3.21
C LEU A 121 -10.94 2.80 -3.55
N SER A 122 -11.28 3.81 -4.34
CA SER A 122 -10.38 4.92 -4.67
C SER A 122 -10.44 5.97 -3.58
N GLU A 123 -9.28 6.42 -3.11
CA GLU A 123 -9.16 7.48 -2.11
C GLU A 123 -8.80 8.79 -2.82
N GLY A 124 -9.72 9.75 -2.78
CA GLY A 124 -9.56 11.06 -3.40
C GLY A 124 -9.89 12.17 -2.41
N SER A 125 -9.23 13.32 -2.57
CA SER A 125 -9.61 14.54 -1.87
C SER A 125 -10.38 15.45 -2.81
N LEU A 126 -11.46 16.06 -2.31
CA LEU A 126 -12.10 17.16 -3.01
C LEU A 126 -11.13 18.33 -3.05
N ILE A 127 -10.83 18.80 -4.26
CA ILE A 127 -10.07 20.03 -4.48
C ILE A 127 -11.12 21.12 -4.66
N ASP A 128 -11.50 21.78 -3.58
CA ASP A 128 -12.55 22.82 -3.56
C ASP A 128 -12.00 24.25 -3.76
N GLY A 129 -10.70 24.37 -3.99
CA GLY A 129 -10.01 25.65 -4.21
C GLY A 129 -9.91 26.52 -2.96
N LYS A 130 -10.38 26.06 -1.79
CA LYS A 130 -10.21 26.77 -0.53
C LYS A 130 -8.82 26.45 0.01
N LYS A 131 -8.03 27.49 0.27
CA LYS A 131 -6.75 27.35 0.97
C LYS A 131 -7.04 26.83 2.39
N ASN A 132 -6.57 25.62 2.68
CA ASN A 132 -6.37 25.16 4.06
C ASN A 132 -5.21 25.90 4.71
#